data_AF-A0A3D0HQS7-F1
#
_entry.id   AF-A0A3D0HQS7-F1
#
_cell.length_a   1.000
_cell.length_b   1.000
_cell.length_c   1.000
_cell.angle_alpha   90.00
_cell.angle_beta   90.00
_cell.angle_gamma   90.00
#
_symmetry.space_group_name_H-M   'P 1'
#
loop_
_entity.id
_entity.type
_entity.pdbx_description
1 polymer ?
#
loop_
_entity_poly.entity_id
_entity_poly.type
_entity_poly.pdbx_seq_one_letter_code
_entity_poly.pdbx_strand_id
1 'polypeptide(L)'
;NTVKAYFQILYDTLIGYEIPAYRKVIKRKLTQAPKFYYFDVGIVNYLMGRNNLRPGTPEYGHAFEHLVMQELIAYLGYSDRKKDLSYWHTYSDIEVDAILGDAKVAIEIKSTDDVQTKHKTGLNRFSEEHPEARLILVSTD
;
A
#
# COMPACT_ATOMS: atom_id res chain seq x y z
N ASN A 1 -22.72 -2.32 -12.67
CA ASN A 1 -22.15 -1.00 -13.03
C ASN A 1 -22.25 0.06 -11.92
N THR A 2 -22.54 -0.30 -10.67
CA THR A 2 -22.77 0.69 -9.59
C THR A 2 -21.54 0.90 -8.70
N VAL A 3 -20.78 -0.17 -8.39
CA VAL A 3 -19.62 -0.10 -7.48
C VAL A 3 -18.54 0.86 -7.99
N LYS A 4 -18.16 0.75 -9.28
CA LYS A 4 -17.18 1.66 -9.88
C LYS A 4 -17.62 3.13 -9.84
N ALA A 5 -18.92 3.40 -9.98
CA ALA A 5 -19.44 4.76 -9.90
C ALA A 5 -19.31 5.34 -8.49
N TYR A 6 -19.51 4.53 -7.43
CA TYR A 6 -19.27 4.96 -6.05
C TYR A 6 -17.79 5.30 -5.82
N PHE A 7 -16.87 4.44 -6.25
CA PHE A 7 -15.43 4.73 -6.16
C PHE A 7 -15.06 5.99 -6.93
N GLN A 8 -15.61 6.18 -8.13
CA GLN A 8 -15.39 7.41 -8.91
C GLN A 8 -15.82 8.67 -8.15
N ILE A 9 -16.98 8.65 -7.49
CA ILE A 9 -17.42 9.76 -6.64
C ILE A 9 -16.40 10.03 -5.52
N LEU A 10 -15.87 8.99 -4.87
CA LEU A 10 -14.86 9.15 -3.81
C LEU A 10 -13.55 9.75 -4.35
N TYR A 11 -13.14 9.41 -5.57
CA TYR A 11 -11.96 10.02 -6.21
C TYR A 11 -12.20 11.48 -6.60
N ASP A 12 -13.33 11.76 -7.26
CA ASP A 12 -13.67 13.10 -7.74
C ASP A 12 -13.86 14.09 -6.57
N THR A 13 -14.24 13.58 -5.41
CA THR A 13 -14.38 14.35 -4.17
C THR A 13 -13.12 14.39 -3.31
N LEU A 14 -12.01 13.80 -3.77
CA LEU A 14 -10.72 13.72 -3.06
C LEU A 14 -10.80 12.99 -1.70
N ILE A 15 -11.80 12.12 -1.54
CA ILE A 15 -12.02 11.31 -0.33
C ILE A 15 -11.31 9.94 -0.45
N GLY A 16 -10.94 9.53 -1.66
CA GLY A 16 -10.27 8.27 -1.93
C GLY A 16 -9.07 8.40 -2.87
N TYR A 17 -8.18 7.42 -2.80
CA TYR A 17 -6.99 7.28 -3.63
C TYR A 17 -6.90 5.86 -4.19
N GLU A 18 -6.63 5.73 -5.50
CA GLU A 18 -6.24 4.46 -6.11
C GLU A 18 -4.74 4.32 -6.15
N ILE A 19 -4.25 3.20 -5.63
CA ILE A 19 -2.87 2.80 -5.75
C ILE A 19 -2.80 1.69 -6.81
N PRO A 20 -2.24 1.96 -8.00
CA PRO A 20 -2.17 0.98 -9.07
C PRO A 20 -1.14 -0.11 -8.73
N ALA A 21 -1.33 -1.31 -9.28
CA ALA A 21 -0.30 -2.33 -9.28
C ALA A 21 0.90 -1.88 -10.15
N TYR A 22 2.10 -2.09 -9.65
CA TYR A 22 3.36 -1.83 -10.35
C TYR A 22 3.52 -2.78 -11.55
N ARG A 23 3.91 -2.24 -12.71
CA ARG A 23 4.02 -3.00 -13.98
C ARG A 23 5.26 -2.58 -14.77
N LYS A 24 6.41 -3.25 -14.59
CA LYS A 24 7.63 -2.95 -15.38
C LYS A 24 7.69 -3.65 -16.74
N VAL A 25 7.24 -4.91 -16.85
CA VAL A 25 7.36 -5.72 -18.08
C VAL A 25 6.06 -6.46 -18.41
N ILE A 26 5.43 -6.12 -19.53
CA ILE A 26 4.17 -6.74 -19.99
C ILE A 26 4.48 -7.94 -20.87
N LYS A 27 4.27 -9.17 -20.37
CA LYS A 27 4.01 -10.33 -21.27
C LYS A 27 2.76 -11.13 -20.98
N ARG A 28 2.06 -10.91 -19.85
CA ARG A 28 0.71 -11.46 -19.65
C ARG A 28 -0.19 -10.43 -18.97
N LYS A 29 -1.25 -10.04 -19.67
CA LYS A 29 -2.36 -9.23 -19.15
C LYS A 29 -3.03 -10.01 -18.00
N LEU A 30 -2.75 -9.63 -16.76
CA LEU A 30 -3.74 -9.68 -15.70
C LEU A 30 -3.90 -8.29 -15.11
N THR A 31 -5.14 -7.82 -15.13
CA THR A 31 -5.54 -6.55 -14.53
C THR A 31 -5.66 -6.77 -13.02
N GLN A 32 -4.56 -6.66 -12.28
CA GLN A 32 -4.68 -6.50 -10.83
C GLN A 32 -5.46 -5.21 -10.56
N ALA A 33 -6.50 -5.33 -9.73
CA ALA A 33 -7.33 -4.20 -9.35
C ALA A 33 -6.50 -3.25 -8.48
N PRO A 34 -6.61 -1.92 -8.67
CA PRO A 34 -5.92 -0.99 -7.78
C PRO A 34 -6.37 -1.20 -6.33
N LYS A 35 -5.45 -0.99 -5.39
CA LYS A 35 -5.79 -0.85 -3.98
C LYS A 35 -6.45 0.50 -3.74
N PHE A 36 -7.38 0.55 -2.79
CA PHE A 36 -8.08 1.78 -2.42
C PHE A 36 -7.74 2.20 -1.00
N TYR A 37 -7.41 3.48 -0.82
CA TYR A 37 -7.22 4.09 0.48
C TYR A 37 -8.08 5.35 0.59
N TYR A 38 -8.79 5.50 1.71
CA TYR A 38 -9.43 6.75 2.09
C TYR A 38 -8.39 7.82 2.46
N PHE A 39 -8.77 9.09 2.36
CA PHE A 39 -7.95 10.21 2.83
C PHE A 39 -7.76 10.27 4.35
N ASP A 40 -8.65 9.62 5.11
CA ASP A 40 -8.54 9.45 6.56
C ASP A 40 -8.98 8.03 6.94
N VAL A 41 -8.11 7.25 7.59
CA VAL A 41 -8.43 5.90 8.07
C VAL A 41 -9.44 5.92 9.22
N GLY A 42 -9.49 7.02 9.97
CA GLY A 42 -10.43 7.27 11.06
C GLY A 42 -11.88 7.20 10.61
N ILE A 43 -12.19 7.64 9.37
CA ILE A 43 -13.54 7.53 8.80
C ILE A 43 -13.96 6.07 8.67
N VAL A 44 -13.08 5.22 8.14
CA VAL A 44 -13.35 3.78 8.01
C VAL A 44 -13.55 3.16 9.38
N ASN A 45 -12.66 3.48 10.33
CA ASN A 45 -12.75 2.95 11.67
C ASN A 45 -14.04 3.37 12.37
N TYR A 46 -14.43 4.64 12.26
CA TYR A 46 -15.69 5.14 12.79
C TYR A 46 -16.90 4.45 12.17
N LEU A 47 -16.98 4.37 10.84
CA LEU A 47 -18.10 3.73 10.13
C LEU A 47 -18.23 2.23 10.43
N MET A 48 -17.10 1.57 10.72
CA MET A 48 -17.06 0.15 11.11
C MET A 48 -17.18 -0.08 12.62
N GLY A 49 -17.33 0.97 13.43
CA GLY A 49 -17.41 0.86 14.89
C GLY A 49 -16.11 0.41 15.58
N ARG A 50 -14.96 0.60 14.91
CA ARG A 50 -13.62 0.26 15.42
C ARG A 50 -13.11 1.38 16.32
N ASN A 51 -13.54 1.36 17.58
CA ASN A 51 -13.25 2.44 18.53
C ASN A 51 -11.95 2.25 19.34
N ASN A 52 -11.35 1.05 19.30
CA ASN A 52 -10.14 0.74 20.05
C ASN A 52 -9.25 -0.20 19.23
N LEU A 53 -8.34 0.39 18.45
CA LEU A 53 -7.35 -0.36 17.68
C LEU A 53 -6.27 -0.86 18.64
N ARG A 54 -6.24 -2.17 18.87
CA ARG A 54 -5.27 -2.80 19.78
C ARG A 54 -4.06 -3.29 18.99
N PRO A 55 -2.82 -2.94 19.38
CA PRO A 55 -1.62 -3.51 18.76
C PRO A 55 -1.69 -5.03 18.68
N GLY A 56 -1.21 -5.58 17.57
CA GLY A 56 -1.25 -7.02 17.29
C GLY A 56 -2.56 -7.57 16.71
N THR A 57 -3.63 -6.76 16.60
CA THR A 57 -4.84 -7.19 15.88
C THR A 57 -4.78 -6.86 14.39
N PRO A 58 -5.51 -7.60 13.53
CA PRO A 58 -5.58 -7.29 12.10
C PRO A 58 -6.06 -5.86 11.81
N GLU A 59 -7.02 -5.35 12.58
CA GLU A 59 -7.56 -4.00 12.40
C GLU A 59 -6.51 -2.92 12.68
N TYR A 60 -5.67 -3.13 13.69
CA TYR A 60 -4.54 -2.24 13.97
C TYR A 60 -3.51 -2.30 12.84
N GLY A 61 -3.20 -3.50 12.34
CA GLY A 61 -2.30 -3.66 11.20
C GLY A 61 -2.79 -2.95 9.94
N HIS A 62 -4.06 -3.12 9.59
CA HIS A 62 -4.67 -2.39 8.48
C HIS A 62 -4.63 -0.87 8.71
N ALA A 63 -4.91 -0.40 9.93
CA ALA A 63 -4.88 1.02 10.22
C ALA A 63 -3.46 1.61 10.15
N PHE A 64 -2.46 0.86 10.60
CA PHE A 64 -1.06 1.25 10.52
C PHE A 64 -0.54 1.30 9.09
N GLU A 65 -0.83 0.27 8.27
CA GLU A 65 -0.53 0.28 6.84
C GLU A 65 -1.19 1.49 6.16
N HIS A 66 -2.47 1.71 6.42
CA HIS A 66 -3.23 2.83 5.85
C HIS A 66 -2.63 4.18 6.23
N LEU A 67 -2.25 4.37 7.51
CA LEU A 67 -1.59 5.59 7.98
C LEU A 67 -0.28 5.84 7.22
N VAL A 68 0.58 4.84 7.10
CA VAL A 68 1.85 4.99 6.36
C VAL A 68 1.59 5.29 4.88
N MET A 69 0.60 4.65 4.27
CA MET A 69 0.22 4.92 2.88
C MET A 69 -0.28 6.36 2.70
N GLN A 70 -1.02 6.91 3.66
CA GLN A 70 -1.46 8.31 3.64
C GLN A 70 -0.29 9.28 3.69
N GLU A 71 0.71 9.02 4.53
CA GLU A 71 1.92 9.84 4.60
C GLU A 71 2.71 9.79 3.27
N LEU A 72 2.81 8.63 2.63
CA LEU A 72 3.43 8.49 1.31
C LEU A 72 2.67 9.27 0.24
N ILE A 73 1.34 9.18 0.21
CA ILE A 73 0.48 9.93 -0.71
C ILE A 73 0.66 11.44 -0.50
N ALA A 74 0.66 11.91 0.75
CA ALA A 74 0.85 13.32 1.08
C ALA A 74 2.24 13.80 0.63
N TYR A 75 3.30 13.09 0.98
CA TYR A 75 4.68 13.42 0.61
C TYR A 75 4.87 13.54 -0.92
N LEU A 76 4.35 12.57 -1.67
CA LEU A 76 4.42 12.59 -3.14
C LEU A 76 3.53 13.68 -3.73
N GLY A 77 2.41 13.99 -3.06
CA GLY A 77 1.55 15.11 -3.39
C GLY A 77 2.27 16.46 -3.28
N TYR A 78 3.04 16.67 -2.21
CA TYR A 78 3.85 17.88 -2.02
C TYR A 78 5.02 17.98 -3.00
N SER A 79 5.49 16.85 -3.54
CA SER A 79 6.64 16.79 -4.43
C SER A 79 6.29 16.75 -5.92
N ASP A 80 5.01 16.88 -6.27
CA ASP A 80 4.45 16.69 -7.63
C ASP A 80 4.84 15.35 -8.30
N ARG A 81 4.89 14.29 -7.49
CA ARG A 81 5.32 12.93 -7.88
C ARG A 81 4.25 11.87 -7.61
N LYS A 82 2.97 12.26 -7.61
CA LYS A 82 1.85 11.34 -7.28
C LYS A 82 1.85 10.05 -8.10
N LYS A 83 2.31 10.10 -9.36
CA LYS A 83 2.38 8.94 -10.26
C LYS A 83 3.47 7.93 -9.91
N ASP A 84 4.31 8.24 -8.94
CA ASP A 84 5.44 7.40 -8.54
C ASP A 84 5.00 6.30 -7.56
N LEU A 85 3.79 6.33 -7.00
CA LEU A 85 3.30 5.33 -6.05
C LEU A 85 2.51 4.20 -6.73
N SER A 86 2.88 2.98 -6.39
CA SER A 86 2.20 1.74 -6.78
C SER A 86 2.37 0.70 -5.68
N TYR A 87 1.74 -0.46 -5.79
CA TYR A 87 2.02 -1.63 -4.95
C TYR A 87 2.48 -2.80 -5.81
N TRP A 88 3.15 -3.80 -5.25
CA TRP A 88 3.56 -4.98 -6.03
C TRP A 88 2.97 -6.25 -5.44
N HIS A 89 2.49 -7.14 -6.30
CA HIS A 89 1.87 -8.38 -5.87
C HIS A 89 2.09 -9.48 -6.93
N THR A 90 2.51 -10.65 -6.48
CA THR A 90 2.80 -11.82 -7.32
C THR A 90 1.59 -12.75 -7.47
N TYR A 91 1.69 -13.78 -8.33
CA TYR A 91 0.66 -14.82 -8.40
C TYR A 91 0.67 -15.79 -7.20
N SER A 92 1.77 -15.84 -6.47
CA SER A 92 1.95 -16.68 -5.28
C SER A 92 1.57 -15.97 -3.98
N ASP A 93 0.71 -14.93 -4.08
CA ASP A 93 0.18 -14.19 -2.92
C ASP A 93 1.25 -13.50 -2.05
N ILE A 94 2.33 -13.07 -2.71
CA ILE A 94 3.39 -12.28 -2.07
C ILE A 94 3.22 -10.84 -2.50
N GLU A 95 3.16 -9.94 -1.52
CA GLU A 95 2.92 -8.52 -1.70
C GLU A 95 4.09 -7.67 -1.17
N VAL A 96 4.23 -6.47 -1.73
CA VAL A 96 4.96 -5.33 -1.16
C VAL A 96 4.04 -4.12 -1.23
N ASP A 97 3.85 -3.47 -0.08
CA ASP A 97 2.79 -2.47 0.12
C ASP A 97 2.95 -1.21 -0.75
N ALA A 98 4.18 -0.70 -0.88
CA ALA A 98 4.46 0.48 -1.69
C ALA A 98 5.76 0.38 -2.50
N ILE A 99 5.64 0.69 -3.79
CA ILE A 99 6.75 0.82 -4.74
C ILE A 99 6.79 2.27 -5.21
N LEU A 100 7.96 2.90 -5.08
CA LEU A 100 8.18 4.30 -5.45
C LEU A 100 9.11 4.44 -6.65
N GLY A 101 8.73 5.34 -7.57
CA GLY A 101 9.62 5.90 -8.59
C GLY A 101 10.16 4.88 -9.58
N ASP A 102 9.31 3.99 -10.08
CA ASP A 102 9.65 2.90 -11.01
C ASP A 102 10.61 1.84 -10.42
N ALA A 103 10.23 1.26 -9.28
CA ALA A 103 11.02 0.29 -8.52
C ALA A 103 12.37 0.81 -8.01
N LYS A 104 12.49 2.11 -7.75
CA LYS A 104 13.67 2.66 -7.05
C LYS A 104 13.63 2.37 -5.56
N VAL A 105 12.45 2.37 -4.97
CA VAL A 105 12.24 2.04 -3.55
C VAL A 105 11.08 1.06 -3.42
N ALA A 106 11.25 0.05 -2.57
CA ALA A 106 10.22 -0.88 -2.16
C ALA A 106 10.04 -0.78 -0.65
N ILE A 107 8.81 -0.63 -0.20
CA ILE A 107 8.44 -0.43 1.20
C ILE A 107 7.43 -1.50 1.59
N GLU A 108 7.79 -2.25 2.62
CA GLU A 108 6.91 -3.19 3.30
C GLU A 108 6.50 -2.59 4.65
N ILE A 109 5.23 -2.74 5.02
CA ILE A 109 4.67 -2.20 6.25
C ILE A 109 4.19 -3.36 7.13
N LYS A 110 4.64 -3.38 8.38
CA LYS A 110 4.29 -4.43 9.35
C LYS A 110 4.08 -3.83 10.73
N SER A 111 2.86 -3.95 11.27
CA SER A 111 2.54 -3.53 12.64
C SER A 111 3.03 -4.56 13.66
N THR A 112 4.34 -4.70 13.79
CA THR A 112 5.00 -5.64 14.70
C THR A 112 6.16 -4.95 15.40
N ASP A 113 6.33 -5.28 16.67
CA ASP A 113 7.42 -4.86 17.57
C ASP A 113 8.60 -5.84 17.59
N ASP A 114 8.54 -6.91 16.81
CA ASP A 114 9.63 -7.88 16.62
C ASP A 114 9.75 -8.25 15.13
N VAL A 115 10.66 -7.58 14.43
CA VAL A 115 10.91 -7.85 13.02
C VAL A 115 11.65 -9.17 12.83
N GLN A 116 10.96 -10.14 12.24
CA GLN A 116 11.49 -11.45 11.88
C GLN A 116 11.76 -11.58 10.37
N THR A 117 12.57 -12.58 9.99
CA THR A 117 12.89 -12.86 8.57
C THR A 117 11.65 -13.02 7.69
N LYS A 118 10.56 -13.61 8.23
CA LYS A 118 9.30 -13.78 7.51
C LYS A 118 8.68 -12.46 7.03
N HIS A 119 8.89 -11.37 7.78
CA HIS A 119 8.40 -10.03 7.44
C HIS A 119 9.14 -9.39 6.25
N LYS A 120 10.30 -9.95 5.86
CA LYS A 120 11.10 -9.45 4.73
C LYS A 120 10.84 -10.24 3.44
N THR A 121 9.94 -11.23 3.46
CA THR A 121 9.71 -12.13 2.31
C THR A 121 9.29 -11.38 1.05
N GLY A 122 8.37 -10.41 1.17
CA GLY A 122 7.93 -9.55 0.06
C GLY A 122 9.10 -8.80 -0.58
N LEU A 123 9.86 -8.06 0.24
CA LEU A 123 11.03 -7.29 -0.18
C LEU A 123 12.11 -8.18 -0.82
N ASN A 124 12.40 -9.34 -0.24
CA ASN A 124 13.38 -10.27 -0.78
C ASN A 124 12.96 -10.80 -2.15
N ARG A 125 11.68 -11.11 -2.35
CA ARG A 125 11.16 -11.55 -3.65
C ARG A 125 11.16 -10.41 -4.67
N PHE A 126 10.81 -9.21 -4.24
CA PHE A 126 10.86 -8.03 -5.11
C PHE A 126 12.28 -7.75 -5.61
N SER A 127 13.29 -7.89 -4.74
CA SER A 127 14.69 -7.63 -5.11
C SER A 127 15.29 -8.66 -6.06
N GLU A 128 14.74 -9.87 -6.13
CA GLU A 128 15.11 -10.87 -7.16
C GLU A 128 14.81 -10.32 -8.58
N GLU A 129 13.73 -9.54 -8.75
CA GLU A 129 13.34 -8.90 -10.02
C GLU A 129 13.91 -7.47 -10.18
N HIS A 130 14.20 -6.80 -9.05
CA HIS A 130 14.63 -5.41 -8.99
C HIS A 130 15.83 -5.25 -8.04
N PRO A 131 17.03 -5.73 -8.42
CA PRO A 131 18.20 -5.78 -7.52
C PRO A 131 18.71 -4.40 -7.09
N GLU A 132 18.44 -3.36 -7.88
CA GLU A 132 18.84 -1.98 -7.60
C GLU A 132 17.86 -1.24 -6.68
N ALA A 133 16.73 -1.86 -6.32
CA ALA A 133 15.73 -1.23 -5.48
C ALA A 133 16.23 -1.07 -4.05
N ARG A 134 16.08 0.14 -3.48
CA ARG A 134 16.24 0.34 -2.04
C ARG A 134 15.07 -0.32 -1.32
N LEU A 135 15.37 -1.29 -0.45
CA LEU A 135 14.37 -2.00 0.34
C LEU A 135 14.21 -1.35 1.72
N ILE A 136 12.97 -1.08 2.13
CA ILE A 136 12.63 -0.47 3.42
C ILE A 136 11.53 -1.31 4.06
N LEU A 137 11.71 -1.67 5.33
CA LEU A 137 10.65 -2.22 6.17
C LEU A 137 10.28 -1.16 7.20
N VAL A 138 9.00 -0.84 7.31
CA VAL A 138 8.45 0.05 8.33
C VAL A 138 7.74 -0.81 9.37
N SER A 139 8.15 -0.66 10.63
CA SER A 139 7.66 -1.44 11.76
C SER A 139 7.48 -0.59 13.01
N THR A 140 6.91 -1.21 14.06
CA THR A 140 6.71 -0.60 15.38
C THR A 140 7.70 -1.15 16.40
N ASP A 141 8.81 -1.74 15.95
CA ASP A 141 9.90 -2.28 16.77
C ASP A 141 10.88 -1.19 17.27
#